data_AF-A0AA38T771-F1
#
_entry.id   AF-A0AA38T771-F1
#
_cell.length_a   1.000
_cell.length_b   1.000
_cell.length_c   1.000
_cell.angle_alpha   90.00
_cell.angle_beta   90.00
_cell.angle_gamma   90.00
#
_symmetry.space_group_name_H-M   'P 1'
#
loop_
_entity.id
_entity.type
_entity.pdbx_description
1 polymer ?
#
loop_
_entity_poly.entity_id
_entity_poly.type
_entity_poly.pdbx_seq_one_letter_code
_entity_poly.pdbx_strand_id
1 'polypeptide(L)'
;MVIQLKQELIMNSFKTIDARGVNVHIANGACLTIQFVTNIIVHGLHIHDCKPTGNALVRSSPSHYGWRTMADGDAISIFGSSHIWIDHNSLSNCADGLVDAVMGSTAITISNNYFTHHNEVILLGHSDSYVRDKLMQVTIAYNHFGEGLIQRMPRCRHGYFHVVNNDYTHWEMYAIGGSANPTINSQGNRYLAPENPFARRLQRGWRQIQGNGMDGTGDQRETCCLMGLISSHLELEPRQAMLGPQVWVQSHLPWLVPSPPVLECLTVAEAANASYVQPALNWLAYLVKTPFLPSFLHAYKKRYTYRSHIFALNFSLSDQLAIK
;
A
#
# COMPACT_ATOMS: atom_id res chain seq x y z
N MET A 1 -6.89 -5.69 25.14
CA MET A 1 -6.90 -4.47 25.97
C MET A 1 -7.50 -3.35 25.15
N VAL A 2 -8.46 -2.59 25.70
CA VAL A 2 -9.03 -1.41 25.04
C VAL A 2 -8.65 -0.19 25.87
N ILE A 3 -8.01 0.79 25.23
CA ILE A 3 -7.56 2.05 25.83
C ILE A 3 -8.44 3.16 25.27
N GLN A 4 -9.21 3.80 26.15
CA GLN A 4 -9.96 5.01 25.82
C GLN A 4 -9.21 6.23 26.34
N LEU A 5 -8.58 6.96 25.42
CA LEU A 5 -7.87 8.19 25.77
C LEU A 5 -8.88 9.33 25.96
N LYS A 6 -8.69 10.10 27.03
CA LYS A 6 -9.54 11.28 27.31
C LYS A 6 -9.20 12.47 26.41
N GLN A 7 -7.95 12.56 25.98
CA GLN A 7 -7.35 13.63 25.18
C GLN A 7 -6.23 13.02 24.34
N GLU A 8 -5.81 13.70 23.27
CA GLU A 8 -4.76 13.23 22.36
C GLU A 8 -3.52 12.71 23.12
N LEU A 9 -3.00 11.56 22.68
CA LEU A 9 -1.71 11.08 23.16
C LEU A 9 -0.59 11.73 22.33
N ILE A 10 -0.02 12.80 22.86
CA ILE A 10 1.09 13.52 22.24
C ILE A 10 2.38 12.71 22.41
N MET A 11 3.03 12.39 21.29
CA MET A 11 4.26 11.62 21.26
C MET A 11 5.50 12.53 21.39
N ASN A 12 6.55 12.00 22.01
CA ASN A 12 7.90 12.58 21.99
C ASN A 12 8.78 11.80 21.00
N SER A 13 9.85 12.41 20.48
CA SER A 13 10.79 11.76 19.56
C SER A 13 11.38 10.46 20.12
N PHE A 14 11.85 9.59 19.21
CA PHE A 14 12.52 8.31 19.53
C PHE A 14 11.64 7.40 20.39
N LYS A 15 10.47 7.05 19.86
CA LYS A 15 9.50 6.17 20.53
C LYS A 15 8.97 5.13 19.57
N THR A 16 8.66 3.98 20.14
CA THR A 16 7.93 2.91 19.47
C THR A 16 6.73 2.56 20.32
N ILE A 17 5.54 2.56 19.72
CA ILE A 17 4.38 1.86 20.28
C ILE A 17 4.30 0.52 19.56
N ASP A 18 4.42 -0.56 20.32
CA ASP A 18 4.46 -1.93 19.81
C ASP A 18 3.44 -2.79 20.55
N ALA A 19 2.49 -3.32 19.79
CA ALA A 19 1.46 -4.23 20.29
C ALA A 19 1.63 -5.67 19.77
N ARG A 20 2.82 -6.07 19.30
CA ARG A 20 3.05 -7.47 18.89
C ARG A 20 2.74 -8.45 20.01
N GLY A 21 2.05 -9.53 19.64
CA GLY A 21 1.71 -10.62 20.56
C GLY A 21 0.55 -10.31 21.51
N VAL A 22 -0.03 -9.11 21.46
CA VAL A 22 -1.17 -8.71 22.28
C VAL A 22 -2.21 -7.98 21.46
N ASN A 23 -3.50 -8.14 21.79
CA ASN A 23 -4.55 -7.39 21.11
C ASN A 23 -4.79 -6.05 21.83
N VAL A 24 -4.32 -4.94 21.24
CA VAL A 24 -4.44 -3.58 21.79
C VAL A 24 -5.29 -2.71 20.88
N HIS A 25 -6.36 -2.18 21.46
CA HIS A 25 -7.24 -1.22 20.81
C HIS A 25 -7.07 0.17 21.43
N ILE A 26 -6.89 1.21 20.62
CA ILE A 26 -7.07 2.61 21.02
C ILE A 26 -8.39 3.06 20.39
N ALA A 27 -9.42 3.31 21.21
CA ALA A 27 -10.76 3.51 20.69
C ALA A 27 -11.69 4.35 21.57
N ASN A 28 -12.78 4.83 20.98
CA ASN A 28 -13.91 5.51 21.63
C ASN A 28 -13.60 6.86 22.28
N GLY A 29 -12.44 7.44 21.99
CA GLY A 29 -11.94 8.67 22.59
C GLY A 29 -10.94 9.35 21.67
N ALA A 30 -9.98 10.05 22.27
CA ALA A 30 -8.88 10.61 21.50
C ALA A 30 -7.91 9.53 20.99
N CYS A 31 -7.03 9.89 20.08
CA CYS A 31 -6.06 8.99 19.46
C CYS A 31 -4.65 9.62 19.42
N LEU A 32 -3.81 9.27 18.44
CA LEU A 32 -2.37 9.54 18.48
C LEU A 32 -2.01 10.84 17.75
N THR A 33 -1.16 11.67 18.38
CA THR A 33 -0.66 12.91 17.79
C THR A 33 0.87 12.93 17.80
N ILE A 34 1.45 12.91 16.59
CA ILE A 34 2.88 12.96 16.31
C ILE A 34 3.21 14.36 15.81
N GLN A 35 3.56 15.26 16.71
CA GLN A 35 3.72 16.68 16.39
C GLN A 35 5.13 17.18 16.72
N PHE A 36 5.81 17.75 15.72
CA PHE A 36 7.15 18.33 15.78
C PHE A 36 8.22 17.40 16.38
N VAL A 37 8.15 16.12 16.02
CA VAL A 37 9.04 15.07 16.53
C VAL A 37 9.63 14.22 15.40
N THR A 38 10.58 13.35 15.76
CA THR A 38 11.23 12.46 14.80
C THR A 38 11.40 11.05 15.35
N ASN A 39 11.57 10.07 14.46
CA ASN A 39 11.89 8.68 14.79
C ASN A 39 10.80 8.03 15.64
N ILE A 40 9.62 7.88 15.04
CA ILE A 40 8.46 7.24 15.68
C ILE A 40 8.07 5.99 14.91
N ILE A 41 7.77 4.92 15.64
CA ILE A 41 7.18 3.70 15.09
C ILE A 41 5.84 3.46 15.79
N VAL A 42 4.78 3.22 15.02
CA VAL A 42 3.46 2.80 15.50
C VAL A 42 3.13 1.46 14.86
N HIS A 43 3.09 0.40 15.67
CA HIS A 43 3.02 -0.95 15.14
C HIS A 43 2.09 -1.89 15.90
N GLY A 44 1.28 -2.64 15.15
CA GLY A 44 0.44 -3.73 15.67
C GLY A 44 -0.83 -3.30 16.39
N LEU A 45 -1.26 -2.03 16.27
CA LEU A 45 -2.43 -1.52 16.97
C LEU A 45 -3.72 -1.71 16.16
N HIS A 46 -4.83 -1.84 16.88
CA HIS A 46 -6.16 -1.55 16.35
C HIS A 46 -6.55 -0.13 16.80
N ILE A 47 -6.75 0.81 15.87
CA ILE A 47 -7.17 2.18 16.20
C ILE A 47 -8.46 2.47 15.46
N HIS A 48 -9.53 2.76 16.22
CA HIS A 48 -10.87 2.93 15.64
C HIS A 48 -11.80 3.73 16.55
N ASP A 49 -12.89 4.26 16.01
CA ASP A 49 -13.87 5.06 16.76
C ASP A 49 -13.24 6.26 17.49
N CYS A 50 -12.19 6.86 16.88
CA CYS A 50 -11.59 8.08 17.38
C CYS A 50 -12.59 9.23 17.28
N LYS A 51 -12.60 10.11 18.28
CA LYS A 51 -13.57 11.20 18.43
C LYS A 51 -12.84 12.54 18.57
N PRO A 52 -13.48 13.65 18.16
CA PRO A 52 -12.96 14.97 18.44
C PRO A 52 -12.84 15.16 19.96
N THR A 53 -11.67 15.56 20.42
CA THR A 53 -11.38 15.86 21.82
C THR A 53 -10.47 17.08 21.90
N GLY A 54 -10.50 17.82 23.00
CA GLY A 54 -9.67 18.99 23.17
C GLY A 54 -10.24 19.94 24.21
N ASN A 55 -9.88 21.22 24.07
CA ASN A 55 -10.22 22.28 25.03
C ASN A 55 -9.83 21.90 26.45
N ALA A 56 -8.61 21.38 26.58
CA ALA A 56 -8.08 20.84 27.82
C ALA A 56 -6.57 21.06 27.93
N LEU A 57 -6.07 20.97 29.16
CA LEU A 57 -4.64 20.85 29.42
C LEU A 57 -4.20 19.41 29.13
N VAL A 58 -3.36 19.25 28.12
CA VAL A 58 -2.82 17.96 27.69
C VAL A 58 -1.34 17.90 28.01
N ARG A 59 -0.92 16.76 28.55
CA ARG A 59 0.47 16.49 28.87
C ARG A 59 1.23 16.16 27.59
N SER A 60 2.26 16.92 27.25
CA SER A 60 3.17 16.60 26.12
C SER A 60 4.51 16.02 26.58
N SER A 61 4.86 16.15 27.87
CA SER A 61 6.02 15.51 28.47
C SER A 61 5.80 15.18 29.96
N PRO A 62 6.68 14.41 30.61
CA PRO A 62 6.58 14.15 32.05
C PRO A 62 6.56 15.42 32.93
N SER A 63 7.06 16.55 32.44
CA SER A 63 7.11 17.82 33.18
C SER A 63 6.27 18.95 32.57
N HIS A 64 5.65 18.75 31.40
CA HIS A 64 4.97 19.81 30.67
C HIS A 64 3.51 19.47 30.33
N TYR A 65 2.65 20.47 30.56
CA TYR A 65 1.26 20.51 30.14
C TYR A 65 1.03 21.76 29.29
N GLY A 66 0.36 21.61 28.15
CA GLY A 66 -0.05 22.71 27.29
C GLY A 66 -1.55 22.70 27.07
N TRP A 67 -2.13 23.88 26.86
CA TRP A 67 -3.52 23.97 26.40
C TRP A 67 -3.62 23.49 24.96
N ARG A 68 -4.55 22.57 24.69
CA ARG A 68 -4.88 22.08 23.35
C ARG A 68 -6.30 22.48 22.99
N THR A 69 -6.47 22.99 21.78
CA THR A 69 -7.79 23.22 21.17
C THR A 69 -8.40 21.88 20.75
N MET A 70 -9.58 21.93 20.13
CA MET A 70 -10.18 20.75 19.52
C MET A 70 -9.25 20.13 18.48
N ALA A 71 -9.06 18.82 18.59
CA ALA A 71 -8.54 17.95 17.54
C ALA A 71 -9.71 17.30 16.80
N ASP A 72 -9.51 17.02 15.52
CA ASP A 72 -10.56 16.59 14.60
C ASP A 72 -10.98 15.12 14.83
N GLY A 73 -10.08 14.32 15.41
CA GLY A 73 -10.35 12.93 15.77
C GLY A 73 -9.80 11.93 14.76
N ASP A 74 -8.64 12.20 14.17
CA ASP A 74 -7.90 11.24 13.36
C ASP A 74 -7.39 10.07 14.20
N ALA A 75 -7.14 8.91 13.56
CA ALA A 75 -6.47 7.81 14.25
C ALA A 75 -4.99 8.15 14.57
N ILE A 76 -4.27 8.70 13.59
CA ILE A 76 -2.87 9.13 13.71
C ILE A 76 -2.67 10.46 12.97
N SER A 77 -2.53 11.55 13.72
CA SER A 77 -2.20 12.88 13.16
C SER A 77 -0.70 13.13 13.21
N ILE A 78 -0.08 13.50 12.09
CA ILE A 78 1.35 13.79 11.93
C ILE A 78 1.55 15.23 11.48
N PHE A 79 2.16 16.04 12.34
CA PHE A 79 2.37 17.47 12.12
C PHE A 79 3.86 17.82 12.18
N GLY A 80 4.41 18.37 11.08
CA GLY A 80 5.80 18.83 10.99
C GLY A 80 6.82 17.84 11.54
N SER A 81 6.62 16.55 11.30
CA SER A 81 7.42 15.46 11.88
C SER A 81 8.14 14.65 10.80
N SER A 82 9.19 13.93 11.16
CA SER A 82 9.96 13.13 10.19
C SER A 82 10.41 11.77 10.69
N HIS A 83 10.77 10.87 9.77
CA HIS A 83 11.22 9.51 10.09
C HIS A 83 10.16 8.74 10.88
N ILE A 84 8.98 8.60 10.29
CA ILE A 84 7.81 7.96 10.91
C ILE A 84 7.49 6.66 10.18
N TRP A 85 7.23 5.59 10.94
CA TRP A 85 6.81 4.32 10.39
C TRP A 85 5.49 3.86 11.02
N ILE A 86 4.45 3.76 10.21
CA ILE A 86 3.12 3.26 10.59
C ILE A 86 2.97 1.89 9.94
N ASP A 87 3.04 0.83 10.73
CA ASP A 87 3.18 -0.53 10.22
C ASP A 87 2.26 -1.55 10.89
N HIS A 88 1.62 -2.44 10.13
CA HIS A 88 0.79 -3.53 10.68
C HIS A 88 -0.33 -3.07 11.64
N ASN A 89 -0.92 -1.90 11.40
CA ASN A 89 -2.07 -1.44 12.18
C ASN A 89 -3.38 -1.77 11.46
N SER A 90 -4.45 -1.94 12.22
CA SER A 90 -5.83 -1.98 11.71
C SER A 90 -6.52 -0.66 12.06
N LEU A 91 -6.98 0.06 11.04
CA LEU A 91 -7.44 1.44 11.14
C LEU A 91 -8.85 1.58 10.53
N SER A 92 -9.81 2.13 11.27
CA SER A 92 -11.21 2.22 10.79
C SER A 92 -12.06 3.22 11.57
N ASN A 93 -13.16 3.69 10.97
CA ASN A 93 -14.28 4.39 11.61
C ASN A 93 -13.88 5.51 12.59
N CYS A 94 -12.98 6.39 12.19
CA CYS A 94 -12.62 7.57 12.99
C CYS A 94 -13.49 8.78 12.59
N ALA A 95 -13.44 9.85 13.38
CA ALA A 95 -14.28 11.02 13.13
C ALA A 95 -13.86 11.83 11.90
N ASP A 96 -12.55 11.91 11.63
CA ASP A 96 -12.00 12.64 10.47
C ASP A 96 -11.07 11.74 9.62
N GLY A 97 -9.74 11.83 9.75
CA GLY A 97 -8.77 11.00 9.03
C GLY A 97 -8.45 9.65 9.69
N LEU A 98 -7.84 8.71 8.96
CA LEU A 98 -7.11 7.60 9.62
C LEU A 98 -5.63 7.96 9.80
N VAL A 99 -4.96 8.41 8.74
CA VAL A 99 -3.57 8.88 8.83
C VAL A 99 -3.40 10.18 8.08
N ASP A 100 -3.19 11.26 8.82
CA ASP A 100 -3.05 12.59 8.26
C ASP A 100 -1.64 13.12 8.49
N ALA A 101 -0.95 13.50 7.43
CA ALA A 101 0.41 14.04 7.48
C ALA A 101 0.47 15.42 6.82
N VAL A 102 0.85 16.44 7.59
CA VAL A 102 0.75 17.84 7.15
C VAL A 102 1.93 18.67 7.68
N MET A 103 1.97 19.96 7.30
CA MET A 103 2.89 20.95 7.87
C MET A 103 4.37 20.63 7.67
N GLY A 104 4.74 20.16 6.47
CA GLY A 104 6.12 19.81 6.13
C GLY A 104 6.60 18.47 6.69
N SER A 105 5.67 17.59 7.09
CA SER A 105 6.04 16.23 7.50
C SER A 105 6.67 15.46 6.32
N THR A 106 7.69 14.64 6.58
CA THR A 106 8.45 13.97 5.52
C THR A 106 9.16 12.70 6.01
N ALA A 107 9.71 11.90 5.10
CA ALA A 107 10.34 10.61 5.41
C ALA A 107 9.39 9.70 6.21
N ILE A 108 8.20 9.47 5.67
CA ILE A 108 7.16 8.63 6.28
C ILE A 108 7.00 7.34 5.48
N THR A 109 6.87 6.21 6.17
CA THR A 109 6.44 4.93 5.56
C THR A 109 5.15 4.47 6.22
N ILE A 110 4.12 4.20 5.41
CA ILE A 110 2.85 3.62 5.81
C ILE A 110 2.78 2.25 5.14
N SER A 111 2.97 1.18 5.92
CA SER A 111 3.07 -0.17 5.36
C SER A 111 2.31 -1.28 6.07
N ASN A 112 1.89 -2.30 5.34
CA ASN A 112 1.23 -3.49 5.89
C ASN A 112 0.00 -3.21 6.77
N ASN A 113 -0.62 -2.03 6.64
CA ASN A 113 -1.80 -1.68 7.43
C ASN A 113 -3.07 -2.19 6.74
N TYR A 114 -4.11 -2.40 7.53
CA TYR A 114 -5.44 -2.74 7.07
C TYR A 114 -6.39 -1.59 7.35
N PHE A 115 -6.93 -0.98 6.29
CA PHE A 115 -7.84 0.15 6.35
C PHE A 115 -9.25 -0.31 5.95
N THR A 116 -10.28 0.03 6.75
CA THR A 116 -11.68 -0.30 6.43
C THR A 116 -12.66 0.73 7.00
N HIS A 117 -13.90 0.69 6.53
CA HIS A 117 -15.05 1.41 7.11
C HIS A 117 -14.77 2.88 7.43
N HIS A 118 -14.35 3.65 6.44
CA HIS A 118 -13.91 5.03 6.66
C HIS A 118 -13.99 5.90 5.40
N ASN A 119 -14.38 7.16 5.57
CA ASN A 119 -14.53 8.08 4.44
C ASN A 119 -13.16 8.61 3.96
N GLU A 120 -12.44 9.30 4.84
CA GLU A 120 -11.23 10.06 4.51
C GLU A 120 -9.99 9.34 5.04
N VAL A 121 -9.40 8.46 4.22
CA VAL A 121 -8.45 7.45 4.72
C VAL A 121 -7.07 8.04 5.07
N ILE A 122 -6.36 8.59 4.08
CA ILE A 122 -5.01 9.13 4.23
C ILE A 122 -4.91 10.49 3.53
N LEU A 123 -4.69 11.57 4.29
CA LEU A 123 -4.40 12.90 3.75
C LEU A 123 -2.91 13.23 3.87
N LEU A 124 -2.28 13.56 2.75
CA LEU A 124 -0.86 13.96 2.68
C LEU A 124 -0.75 15.38 2.13
N GLY A 125 -0.62 16.34 3.04
CA GLY A 125 -0.63 17.78 2.80
C GLY A 125 -2.05 18.38 2.88
N HIS A 126 -2.21 19.46 3.66
CA HIS A 126 -3.53 20.00 4.04
C HIS A 126 -4.03 21.16 3.15
N SER A 127 -3.13 21.88 2.48
CA SER A 127 -3.48 23.11 1.76
C SER A 127 -2.71 23.24 0.45
N ASP A 128 -3.43 23.63 -0.60
CA ASP A 128 -2.85 23.90 -1.92
C ASP A 128 -1.86 25.07 -1.88
N SER A 129 -1.98 25.99 -0.91
CA SER A 129 -1.08 27.14 -0.74
C SER A 129 0.12 26.85 0.17
N TYR A 130 0.17 25.69 0.84
CA TYR A 130 1.25 25.38 1.78
C TYR A 130 2.46 24.74 1.08
N VAL A 131 3.24 25.59 0.41
CA VAL A 131 4.35 25.16 -0.46
C VAL A 131 5.50 24.43 0.23
N ARG A 132 5.58 24.44 1.57
CA ARG A 132 6.60 23.65 2.29
C ARG A 132 6.36 22.15 2.17
N ASP A 133 5.13 21.72 1.89
CA ASP A 133 4.81 20.30 1.64
C ASP A 133 5.47 19.76 0.36
N LYS A 134 6.11 20.59 -0.48
CA LYS A 134 6.97 20.12 -1.59
C LYS A 134 8.12 19.22 -1.13
N LEU A 135 8.55 19.35 0.13
CA LEU A 135 9.59 18.51 0.74
C LEU A 135 9.05 17.19 1.31
N MET A 136 7.73 17.00 1.31
CA MET A 136 7.10 15.79 1.82
C MET A 136 7.47 14.60 0.93
N GLN A 137 7.94 13.53 1.58
CA GLN A 137 8.22 12.25 0.95
C GLN A 137 7.56 11.15 1.76
N VAL A 138 6.66 10.40 1.12
CA VAL A 138 5.92 9.32 1.78
C VAL A 138 5.89 8.08 0.89
N THR A 139 6.16 6.93 1.50
CA THR A 139 5.99 5.62 0.87
C THR A 139 4.76 4.94 1.46
N ILE A 140 3.83 4.55 0.60
CA ILE A 140 2.63 3.77 0.95
C ILE A 140 2.79 2.40 0.31
N ALA A 141 3.05 1.37 1.12
CA ALA A 141 3.43 0.05 0.61
C ALA A 141 2.73 -1.12 1.29
N TYR A 142 2.29 -2.13 0.53
CA TYR A 142 1.73 -3.38 1.09
C TYR A 142 0.50 -3.21 1.98
N ASN A 143 -0.19 -2.07 1.92
CA ASN A 143 -1.41 -1.87 2.67
C ASN A 143 -2.57 -2.58 1.96
N HIS A 144 -3.56 -3.01 2.74
CA HIS A 144 -4.82 -3.47 2.22
C HIS A 144 -5.90 -2.42 2.51
N PHE A 145 -6.44 -1.85 1.43
CA PHE A 145 -7.57 -0.93 1.44
C PHE A 145 -8.84 -1.75 1.21
N GLY A 146 -9.48 -2.08 2.32
CA GLY A 146 -10.58 -3.03 2.42
C GLY A 146 -11.96 -2.39 2.27
N GLU A 147 -12.97 -3.13 2.70
CA GLU A 147 -14.38 -2.75 2.59
C GLU A 147 -14.75 -1.43 3.30
N GLY A 148 -15.82 -0.78 2.83
CA GLY A 148 -16.40 0.41 3.45
C GLY A 148 -15.53 1.67 3.35
N LEU A 149 -14.52 1.68 2.47
CA LEU A 149 -13.72 2.88 2.19
C LEU A 149 -14.37 3.75 1.11
N ILE A 150 -14.29 5.07 1.25
CA ILE A 150 -14.86 6.01 0.27
C ILE A 150 -13.76 6.64 -0.60
N GLN A 151 -12.74 7.25 0.02
CA GLN A 151 -11.73 8.05 -0.69
C GLN A 151 -10.39 8.23 0.05
N ARG A 152 -9.45 8.93 -0.60
CA ARG A 152 -8.15 9.37 -0.07
C ARG A 152 -7.20 8.23 0.29
N MET A 153 -6.90 7.34 -0.66
CA MET A 153 -5.97 6.21 -0.44
C MET A 153 -4.73 6.28 -1.36
N PRO A 154 -3.85 7.29 -1.25
CA PRO A 154 -3.95 8.53 -0.47
C PRO A 154 -4.59 9.69 -1.27
N ARG A 155 -4.82 10.82 -0.58
CA ARG A 155 -5.00 12.14 -1.22
C ARG A 155 -3.77 13.02 -0.98
N CYS A 156 -3.07 13.38 -2.05
CA CYS A 156 -1.74 14.00 -1.99
C CYS A 156 -1.70 15.46 -2.43
N ARG A 157 -0.78 16.24 -1.85
CA ARG A 157 -0.43 17.59 -2.32
C ARG A 157 1.07 17.82 -2.35
N HIS A 158 1.56 18.55 -3.36
CA HIS A 158 2.94 19.02 -3.56
C HIS A 158 4.07 17.98 -3.63
N GLY A 159 4.23 17.14 -2.60
CA GLY A 159 5.41 16.29 -2.38
C GLY A 159 5.54 15.10 -3.33
N TYR A 160 6.43 14.18 -2.96
CA TYR A 160 6.68 12.93 -3.66
C TYR A 160 6.07 11.74 -2.90
N PHE A 161 5.31 10.91 -3.60
CA PHE A 161 4.56 9.81 -3.03
C PHE A 161 4.81 8.53 -3.81
N HIS A 162 5.43 7.53 -3.17
CA HIS A 162 5.61 6.21 -3.76
C HIS A 162 4.51 5.28 -3.27
N VAL A 163 3.58 4.93 -4.15
CA VAL A 163 2.44 4.05 -3.85
C VAL A 163 2.70 2.70 -4.48
N VAL A 164 3.12 1.71 -3.70
CA VAL A 164 3.66 0.45 -4.24
C VAL A 164 3.06 -0.81 -3.62
N ASN A 165 2.67 -1.79 -4.43
CA ASN A 165 2.20 -3.11 -3.98
C ASN A 165 1.07 -3.08 -2.94
N ASN A 166 0.18 -2.08 -3.00
CA ASN A 166 -1.02 -2.05 -2.17
C ASN A 166 -2.16 -2.80 -2.86
N ASP A 167 -3.08 -3.32 -2.05
CA ASP A 167 -4.27 -4.04 -2.51
C ASP A 167 -5.52 -3.20 -2.23
N TYR A 168 -6.14 -2.69 -3.29
CA TYR A 168 -7.35 -1.89 -3.24
C TYR A 168 -8.53 -2.77 -3.63
N THR A 169 -9.36 -3.12 -2.65
CA THR A 169 -10.53 -3.98 -2.90
C THR A 169 -11.84 -3.20 -2.96
N HIS A 170 -11.93 -2.06 -2.28
CA HIS A 170 -13.13 -1.22 -2.27
C HIS A 170 -12.79 0.27 -2.22
N TRP A 171 -13.58 1.06 -2.95
CA TRP A 171 -13.72 2.50 -2.79
C TRP A 171 -15.05 2.96 -3.39
N GLU A 172 -15.68 3.96 -2.80
CA GLU A 172 -16.95 4.49 -3.32
C GLU A 172 -16.78 5.71 -4.24
N MET A 173 -15.69 6.47 -4.09
CA MET A 173 -15.46 7.71 -4.85
C MET A 173 -14.18 7.64 -5.68
N TYR A 174 -13.01 7.53 -5.05
CA TYR A 174 -11.72 7.32 -5.75
C TYR A 174 -10.70 6.63 -4.84
N ALA A 175 -9.75 5.91 -5.43
CA ALA A 175 -8.61 5.36 -4.69
C ALA A 175 -7.53 6.43 -4.43
N ILE A 176 -6.77 6.78 -5.46
CA ILE A 176 -5.65 7.74 -5.38
C ILE A 176 -6.06 9.08 -5.98
N GLY A 177 -5.86 10.17 -5.23
CA GLY A 177 -6.14 11.53 -5.69
C GLY A 177 -5.11 12.55 -5.24
N GLY A 178 -5.22 13.77 -5.75
CA GLY A 178 -4.38 14.88 -5.31
C GLY A 178 -4.75 16.23 -5.88
N SER A 179 -4.11 17.27 -5.35
CA SER A 179 -4.21 18.65 -5.82
C SER A 179 -2.86 19.36 -5.61
N ALA A 180 -2.65 20.51 -6.26
CA ALA A 180 -1.40 21.28 -6.15
C ALA A 180 -0.13 20.50 -6.57
N ASN A 181 -0.20 19.87 -7.75
CA ASN A 181 0.92 19.22 -8.44
C ASN A 181 1.76 18.23 -7.59
N PRO A 182 1.13 17.20 -6.97
CA PRO A 182 1.88 16.14 -6.30
C PRO A 182 2.56 15.23 -7.34
N THR A 183 3.71 14.68 -6.99
CA THR A 183 4.33 13.60 -7.78
C THR A 183 3.95 12.25 -7.18
N ILE A 184 3.09 11.49 -7.88
CA ILE A 184 2.65 10.17 -7.43
C ILE A 184 3.23 9.08 -8.34
N ASN A 185 4.11 8.26 -7.78
CA ASN A 185 4.66 7.08 -8.43
C ASN A 185 3.90 5.83 -7.99
N SER A 186 2.95 5.34 -8.80
CA SER A 186 2.14 4.16 -8.51
C SER A 186 2.68 2.91 -9.22
N GLN A 187 3.09 1.88 -8.48
CA GLN A 187 3.73 0.66 -9.04
C GLN A 187 3.20 -0.62 -8.38
N GLY A 188 2.86 -1.65 -9.17
CA GLY A 188 2.51 -2.97 -8.65
C GLY A 188 1.27 -3.05 -7.75
N ASN A 189 0.45 -2.00 -7.70
CA ASN A 189 -0.80 -2.00 -6.94
C ASN A 189 -1.87 -2.85 -7.65
N ARG A 190 -2.69 -3.57 -6.87
CA ARG A 190 -3.86 -4.30 -7.37
C ARG A 190 -5.13 -3.50 -7.09
N TYR A 191 -5.99 -3.36 -8.09
CA TYR A 191 -7.25 -2.63 -7.98
C TYR A 191 -8.42 -3.53 -8.39
N LEU A 192 -9.32 -3.84 -7.45
CA LEU A 192 -10.62 -4.43 -7.75
C LEU A 192 -11.62 -3.29 -7.91
N ALA A 193 -11.89 -2.93 -9.17
CA ALA A 193 -12.72 -1.77 -9.48
C ALA A 193 -14.18 -1.95 -8.99
N PRO A 194 -14.80 -0.93 -8.38
CA PRO A 194 -16.18 -1.01 -7.90
C PRO A 194 -17.16 -1.11 -9.06
N GLU A 195 -18.37 -1.63 -8.81
CA GLU A 195 -19.40 -1.73 -9.85
C GLU A 195 -19.87 -0.35 -10.35
N ASN A 196 -19.84 0.67 -9.50
CA ASN A 196 -20.25 2.02 -9.86
C ASN A 196 -19.35 2.59 -10.98
N PRO A 197 -19.87 2.84 -12.20
CA PRO A 197 -19.07 3.31 -13.32
C PRO A 197 -18.50 4.73 -13.11
N PHE A 198 -19.07 5.54 -12.21
CA PHE A 198 -18.54 6.87 -11.88
C PHE A 198 -17.33 6.79 -10.95
N ALA A 199 -17.26 5.78 -10.08
CA ALA A 199 -16.10 5.50 -9.23
C ALA A 199 -15.00 4.70 -9.97
N ARG A 200 -15.36 4.07 -11.10
CA ARG A 200 -14.40 3.44 -12.03
C ARG A 200 -13.72 4.43 -12.95
N ARG A 201 -14.37 5.57 -13.24
CA ARG A 201 -14.03 6.41 -14.40
C ARG A 201 -13.52 7.77 -13.95
N LEU A 202 -12.41 8.15 -14.56
CA LEU A 202 -11.71 9.42 -14.37
C LEU A 202 -12.56 10.63 -14.72
N GLN A 203 -12.28 11.75 -14.06
CA GLN A 203 -12.44 13.07 -14.68
C GLN A 203 -11.25 13.32 -15.62
N ARG A 204 -11.54 13.63 -16.90
CA ARG A 204 -10.58 13.74 -18.02
C ARG A 204 -9.50 14.81 -17.79
N GLY A 205 -8.21 14.47 -18.00
CA GLY A 205 -7.12 15.46 -18.00
C GLY A 205 -5.68 15.01 -18.28
N TRP A 206 -5.34 13.71 -18.32
CA TRP A 206 -3.93 13.25 -18.38
C TRP A 206 -3.58 12.39 -19.60
N ARG A 207 -2.31 12.50 -20.04
CA ARG A 207 -1.66 11.64 -21.05
C ARG A 207 -0.57 10.82 -20.35
N GLN A 208 -0.66 9.49 -20.41
CA GLN A 208 0.34 8.56 -19.87
C GLN A 208 1.63 8.64 -20.69
N ILE A 209 2.77 8.94 -20.06
CA ILE A 209 4.10 8.75 -20.66
C ILE A 209 4.62 7.40 -20.17
N GLN A 210 4.94 6.49 -21.09
CA GLN A 210 5.70 5.28 -20.76
C GLN A 210 7.11 5.71 -20.32
N GLY A 211 7.41 5.65 -19.03
CA GLY A 211 8.71 5.95 -18.44
C GLY A 211 8.69 7.12 -17.45
N ASN A 212 9.06 6.82 -16.20
CA ASN A 212 9.43 7.70 -15.09
C ASN A 212 8.95 9.18 -15.13
N GLY A 213 7.82 9.44 -14.48
CA GLY A 213 7.37 10.78 -14.06
C GLY A 213 6.09 11.27 -14.76
N MET A 214 5.15 11.80 -13.98
CA MET A 214 4.04 12.62 -14.49
C MET A 214 4.38 14.09 -14.20
N ASP A 215 4.42 14.93 -15.23
CA ASP A 215 4.55 16.40 -15.11
C ASP A 215 3.22 17.06 -15.50
N GLY A 216 2.69 17.92 -14.63
CA GLY A 216 1.46 18.67 -14.82
C GLY A 216 1.73 20.14 -15.04
N THR A 217 1.75 20.57 -16.30
CA THR A 217 1.59 21.99 -16.65
C THR A 217 0.12 22.26 -17.01
N GLY A 218 -0.59 22.99 -16.15
CA GLY A 218 -1.84 23.66 -16.51
C GLY A 218 -3.09 23.27 -15.71
N ASP A 219 -3.62 24.28 -15.02
CA ASP A 219 -4.98 24.50 -14.52
C ASP A 219 -5.48 23.72 -13.27
N GLN A 220 -6.01 24.50 -12.31
CA GLN A 220 -6.33 24.08 -10.95
C GLN A 220 -7.66 23.34 -10.85
N ARG A 221 -7.68 22.05 -11.19
CA ARG A 221 -8.81 21.16 -10.89
C ARG A 221 -8.33 19.87 -10.25
N GLU A 222 -9.13 19.37 -9.31
CA GLU A 222 -8.89 18.14 -8.56
C GLU A 222 -8.37 17.03 -9.47
N THR A 223 -7.24 16.44 -9.10
CA THR A 223 -6.48 15.56 -9.96
C THR A 223 -6.61 14.13 -9.45
N CYS A 224 -7.49 13.33 -10.06
CA CYS A 224 -7.58 11.88 -9.79
C CYS A 224 -6.64 11.13 -10.72
N CYS A 225 -5.76 10.28 -10.18
CA CYS A 225 -4.82 9.50 -10.99
C CYS A 225 -5.49 8.25 -11.60
N LEU A 226 -5.24 8.04 -12.89
CA LEU A 226 -5.51 6.81 -13.64
C LEU A 226 -4.37 5.81 -13.47
N MET A 227 -4.71 4.52 -13.37
CA MET A 227 -3.90 3.46 -13.99
C MET A 227 -4.76 2.76 -15.04
N GLY A 228 -4.31 2.79 -16.29
CA GLY A 228 -4.82 1.91 -17.32
C GLY A 228 -4.47 0.47 -16.96
N LEU A 229 -5.42 -0.44 -17.12
CA LEU A 229 -5.16 -1.87 -17.10
C LEU A 229 -4.11 -2.20 -18.16
N ILE A 230 -2.86 -2.41 -17.76
CA ILE A 230 -1.92 -3.17 -18.58
C ILE A 230 -2.10 -4.62 -18.16
N SER A 231 -2.99 -5.33 -18.87
CA SER A 231 -2.91 -6.78 -18.94
C SER A 231 -1.68 -7.13 -19.78
N SER A 232 -0.68 -7.74 -19.14
CA SER A 232 0.24 -8.73 -19.71
C SER A 232 0.80 -8.49 -21.13
N HIS A 233 1.98 -7.88 -21.24
CA HIS A 233 3.13 -8.38 -22.03
C HIS A 233 4.24 -7.33 -22.01
N LEU A 234 5.38 -7.66 -21.39
CA LEU A 234 6.63 -6.95 -21.59
C LEU A 234 7.74 -8.01 -21.58
N GLU A 235 8.03 -8.51 -22.77
CA GLU A 235 9.35 -9.07 -23.08
C GLU A 235 10.36 -7.93 -22.96
N LEU A 236 11.34 -8.09 -22.07
CA LEU A 236 12.45 -7.17 -21.91
C LEU A 236 13.48 -7.45 -22.99
N GLU A 237 13.45 -6.67 -24.08
CA GLU A 237 14.59 -6.58 -25.00
C GLU A 237 15.60 -5.54 -24.47
N PRO A 238 16.89 -5.87 -24.29
CA PRO A 238 17.86 -4.96 -23.72
C PRO A 238 18.52 -4.16 -24.85
N ARG A 239 18.11 -2.91 -25.08
CA ARG A 239 18.96 -1.93 -25.78
C ARG A 239 18.52 -0.48 -25.55
N GLN A 240 19.50 0.30 -25.04
CA GLN A 240 19.61 1.76 -25.06
C GLN A 240 18.82 2.56 -24.00
N ALA A 241 19.36 2.57 -22.77
CA ALA A 241 19.22 3.70 -21.85
C ALA A 241 20.50 4.55 -21.90
N MET A 242 20.42 5.77 -22.44
CA MET A 242 21.43 6.81 -22.24
C MET A 242 20.76 8.12 -21.81
N LEU A 243 21.18 8.57 -20.62
CA LEU A 243 21.25 9.95 -20.12
C LEU A 243 19.93 10.67 -19.77
N GLY A 244 19.51 10.49 -18.51
CA GLY A 244 18.68 11.41 -17.73
C GLY A 244 19.12 11.37 -16.25
N PRO A 245 18.99 12.45 -15.48
CA PRO A 245 19.68 12.61 -14.20
C PRO A 245 19.26 11.51 -13.21
N GLN A 246 20.26 10.83 -12.64
CA GLN A 246 20.07 9.81 -11.61
C GLN A 246 19.39 10.42 -10.39
N VAL A 247 18.09 10.15 -10.23
CA VAL A 247 17.39 10.36 -8.97
C VAL A 247 17.47 9.05 -8.20
N TRP A 248 18.13 9.12 -7.04
CA TRP A 248 18.32 8.07 -6.06
C TRP A 248 16.98 7.50 -5.57
N VAL A 249 16.40 6.50 -6.25
CA VAL A 249 15.18 5.81 -5.79
C VAL A 249 15.28 4.31 -6.09
N GLN A 250 16.11 3.58 -5.35
CA GLN A 250 16.02 2.11 -5.35
C GLN A 250 16.63 1.41 -4.13
N SER A 251 17.14 2.13 -3.13
CA SER A 251 17.93 1.50 -2.05
C SER A 251 17.15 1.06 -0.80
N HIS A 252 15.83 1.28 -0.71
CA HIS A 252 15.11 1.13 0.58
C HIS A 252 14.14 -0.06 0.68
N LEU A 253 13.93 -0.85 -0.38
CA LEU A 253 13.04 -2.02 -0.32
C LEU A 253 13.67 -3.23 -1.04
N PRO A 254 14.25 -4.21 -0.32
CA PRO A 254 14.99 -5.32 -0.94
C PRO A 254 14.13 -6.37 -1.66
N TRP A 255 12.80 -6.27 -1.69
CA TRP A 255 11.93 -7.31 -2.26
C TRP A 255 10.70 -6.74 -2.98
N LEU A 256 10.80 -6.54 -4.30
CA LEU A 256 9.63 -6.39 -5.17
C LEU A 256 9.07 -7.78 -5.47
N VAL A 257 7.90 -8.10 -4.91
CA VAL A 257 7.18 -9.34 -5.22
C VAL A 257 6.20 -9.06 -6.36
N PRO A 258 6.29 -9.76 -7.51
CA PRO A 258 5.26 -9.67 -8.55
C PRO A 258 3.93 -10.19 -8.02
N SER A 259 2.83 -9.50 -8.34
CA SER A 259 1.48 -9.99 -8.03
C SER A 259 1.20 -11.33 -8.74
N PRO A 260 0.57 -12.33 -8.08
CA PRO A 260 0.22 -13.59 -8.72
C PRO A 260 -0.84 -13.37 -9.83
N PRO A 261 -0.76 -14.11 -10.96
CA PRO A 261 -1.77 -14.03 -12.01
C PRO A 261 -3.11 -14.55 -11.50
N VAL A 262 -4.18 -13.81 -11.79
CA VAL A 262 -5.56 -14.24 -11.54
C VAL A 262 -5.86 -15.41 -12.49
N LEU A 263 -6.25 -16.57 -11.96
CA LEU A 263 -6.86 -17.63 -12.74
C LEU A 263 -8.25 -17.16 -13.20
N GLU A 264 -8.36 -16.60 -14.40
CA GLU A 264 -9.66 -16.39 -15.03
C GLU A 264 -10.24 -17.74 -15.47
N CYS A 265 -11.48 -17.99 -15.05
CA CYS A 265 -12.34 -19.03 -15.57
C CYS A 265 -12.54 -18.80 -17.08
N LEU A 266 -11.98 -19.69 -17.90
CA LEU A 266 -12.21 -19.76 -19.34
C LEU A 266 -13.71 -19.99 -19.61
N THR A 267 -14.43 -18.93 -19.93
CA THR A 267 -15.71 -19.05 -20.64
C THR A 267 -15.43 -19.49 -22.08
N VAL A 268 -16.17 -20.51 -22.51
CA VAL A 268 -16.09 -21.18 -23.81
C VAL A 268 -16.46 -20.21 -24.95
N ALA A 269 -15.49 -19.42 -25.44
CA ALA A 269 -15.64 -18.67 -26.69
C ALA A 269 -14.29 -18.14 -27.20
N GLU A 270 -13.31 -19.01 -27.51
CA GLU A 270 -12.18 -18.66 -28.41
C GLU A 270 -11.33 -19.89 -28.82
N ALA A 271 -11.99 -21.02 -29.09
CA ALA A 271 -11.35 -22.17 -29.71
C ALA A 271 -11.48 -22.10 -31.24
N ALA A 272 -10.78 -21.16 -31.89
CA ALA A 272 -10.61 -21.15 -33.35
C ALA A 272 -9.46 -20.24 -33.82
N ASN A 273 -8.20 -20.62 -33.60
CA ASN A 273 -7.17 -20.51 -34.64
C ASN A 273 -5.88 -21.24 -34.25
N ALA A 274 -5.55 -22.26 -35.03
CA ALA A 274 -4.35 -23.06 -34.89
C ALA A 274 -3.17 -22.38 -35.62
N SER A 275 -2.34 -21.64 -34.89
CA SER A 275 -1.04 -21.16 -35.40
C SER A 275 -0.01 -20.74 -34.33
N TYR A 276 -0.12 -21.21 -33.08
CA TYR A 276 0.77 -20.82 -31.98
C TYR A 276 1.34 -21.98 -31.13
N VAL A 277 1.62 -23.15 -31.72
CA VAL A 277 2.14 -24.32 -30.95
C VAL A 277 3.68 -24.49 -31.03
N GLN A 278 4.40 -23.75 -31.87
CA GLN A 278 5.84 -23.98 -32.05
C GLN A 278 6.80 -23.20 -31.11
N PRO A 279 6.48 -22.02 -30.54
CA PRO A 279 7.42 -21.32 -29.64
C PRO A 279 7.50 -21.92 -28.23
N ALA A 280 6.44 -22.61 -27.76
CA ALA A 280 6.35 -23.14 -26.40
C ALA A 280 7.23 -24.38 -26.15
N LEU A 281 7.58 -25.13 -27.20
CA LEU A 281 8.42 -26.34 -27.10
C LEU A 281 9.93 -26.03 -27.03
N ASN A 282 10.37 -24.85 -27.46
CA ASN A 282 11.79 -24.47 -27.42
C ASN A 282 12.23 -23.93 -26.05
N TRP A 283 11.29 -23.50 -25.19
CA TRP A 283 11.60 -23.00 -23.85
C TRP A 283 11.88 -24.10 -22.82
N LEU A 284 11.27 -25.28 -22.98
CA LEU A 284 11.49 -26.45 -22.12
C LEU A 284 12.85 -27.13 -22.35
N ALA A 285 13.47 -26.95 -23.53
CA ALA A 285 14.78 -27.53 -23.84
C ALA A 285 15.96 -26.76 -23.23
N TYR A 286 15.77 -25.50 -22.82
CA TYR A 286 16.85 -24.64 -22.30
C TYR A 286 17.09 -24.82 -20.78
N LEU A 287 16.11 -25.35 -20.03
CA LEU A 287 16.21 -25.59 -18.58
C LEU A 287 16.93 -26.90 -18.20
N VAL A 288 17.32 -27.73 -19.16
CA VAL A 288 17.95 -29.05 -18.92
C VAL A 288 19.49 -29.03 -19.12
N LYS A 289 20.11 -27.90 -19.49
CA LYS A 289 21.53 -27.87 -19.92
C LYS A 289 22.44 -26.78 -19.32
N THR A 290 22.27 -26.39 -18.06
CA THR A 290 23.29 -25.59 -17.36
C THR A 290 23.61 -26.16 -15.96
N PRO A 291 24.87 -26.52 -15.66
CA PRO A 291 25.23 -27.16 -14.40
C PRO A 291 25.85 -26.14 -13.42
N PHE A 292 25.13 -25.67 -12.41
CA PHE A 292 25.73 -25.09 -11.19
C PHE A 292 24.75 -25.12 -9.99
N LEU A 293 25.27 -25.56 -8.85
CA LEU A 293 24.73 -25.62 -7.48
C LEU A 293 23.79 -26.77 -7.03
N PRO A 294 24.35 -27.76 -6.31
CA PRO A 294 23.67 -28.47 -5.23
C PRO A 294 23.91 -27.75 -3.89
N SER A 295 23.01 -26.84 -3.47
CA SER A 295 22.97 -26.34 -2.07
C SER A 295 21.61 -25.80 -1.59
N PHE A 296 20.50 -26.06 -2.30
CA PHE A 296 19.19 -25.45 -1.94
C PHE A 296 18.07 -26.43 -1.57
N LEU A 297 18.34 -27.75 -1.51
CA LEU A 297 17.30 -28.74 -1.24
C LEU A 297 17.25 -29.30 0.19
N HIS A 298 17.89 -28.64 1.18
CA HIS A 298 17.84 -29.06 2.58
C HIS A 298 16.97 -28.16 3.50
N ALA A 299 16.41 -27.06 3.00
CA ALA A 299 15.61 -26.12 3.81
C ALA A 299 14.08 -26.20 3.59
N TYR A 300 13.59 -26.99 2.61
CA TYR A 300 12.16 -27.05 2.29
C TYR A 300 11.40 -28.26 2.88
N LYS A 301 12.09 -29.22 3.49
CA LYS A 301 11.49 -30.48 4.00
C LYS A 301 11.17 -30.50 5.51
N LYS A 302 11.22 -29.36 6.22
CA LYS A 302 11.10 -29.34 7.70
C LYS A 302 9.97 -28.48 8.28
N ARG A 303 8.90 -28.20 7.53
CA ARG A 303 7.79 -27.39 8.10
C ARG A 303 6.35 -27.77 7.77
N TYR A 304 6.08 -28.96 7.22
CA TYR A 304 4.70 -29.46 7.13
C TYR A 304 4.65 -30.96 7.43
N THR A 305 4.44 -31.28 8.71
CA THR A 305 4.04 -32.60 9.20
C THR A 305 2.77 -32.42 10.04
N TYR A 306 1.86 -33.41 9.97
CA TYR A 306 0.46 -33.49 10.43
C TYR A 306 -0.55 -32.90 9.42
N ARG A 307 -1.52 -33.63 8.86
CA ARG A 307 -2.14 -34.93 9.21
C ARG A 307 -2.58 -35.65 7.92
N SER A 308 -2.41 -36.96 7.94
CA SER A 308 -2.91 -37.99 7.02
C SER A 308 -4.44 -38.02 6.95
N HIS A 309 -5.02 -38.31 5.76
CA HIS A 309 -5.73 -39.57 5.47
C HIS A 309 -6.40 -39.60 4.07
N ILE A 310 -6.13 -40.69 3.35
CA ILE A 310 -6.99 -41.43 2.38
C ILE A 310 -6.87 -41.09 0.88
N PHE A 311 -6.10 -41.99 0.21
CA PHE A 311 -6.30 -42.69 -1.07
C PHE A 311 -7.28 -42.14 -2.12
N ALA A 312 -6.79 -41.91 -3.35
CA ALA A 312 -6.88 -42.89 -4.46
C ALA A 312 -6.32 -42.29 -5.77
N LEU A 313 -5.20 -42.84 -6.24
CA LEU A 313 -4.74 -42.69 -7.62
C LEU A 313 -5.37 -43.82 -8.44
N ASN A 314 -6.12 -43.47 -9.48
CA ASN A 314 -6.48 -44.39 -10.56
C ASN A 314 -5.86 -43.85 -11.85
N PHE A 315 -4.74 -44.44 -12.26
CA PHE A 315 -4.29 -44.44 -13.64
C PHE A 315 -4.43 -45.88 -14.14
N SER A 316 -5.15 -46.03 -15.24
CA SER A 316 -5.44 -47.28 -15.93
C SER A 316 -4.86 -47.22 -17.34
N LEU A 317 -4.58 -48.41 -17.86
CA LEU A 317 -4.05 -48.79 -19.18
C LEU A 317 -2.55 -48.52 -19.38
N SER A 318 -1.78 -49.43 -19.96
CA SER A 318 -1.96 -50.85 -20.33
C SER A 318 -0.57 -51.33 -20.80
N ASP A 319 -0.39 -52.64 -20.85
CA ASP A 319 0.64 -53.37 -21.62
C ASP A 319 2.07 -53.38 -21.04
N GLN A 320 2.85 -54.46 -21.10
CA GLN A 320 2.72 -55.93 -21.21
C GLN A 320 4.19 -56.42 -21.16
N LEU A 321 4.43 -57.73 -20.92
CA LEU A 321 5.72 -58.47 -20.96
C LEU A 321 6.51 -58.43 -19.62
N ALA A 322 6.43 -59.40 -18.69
CA ALA A 322 6.47 -60.88 -18.71
C ALA A 322 7.89 -61.49 -18.87
N ILE A 323 8.30 -62.19 -17.79
CA ILE A 323 9.19 -63.38 -17.75
C ILE A 323 10.69 -63.04 -17.91
N LYS A 324 11.60 -63.27 -16.96
CA LYS A 324 11.79 -64.38 -15.99
C LYS A 324 12.66 -63.90 -14.82
#